data_AF-A0A0H4TMX5-F1
#
_entry.id   AF-A0A0H4TMX5-F1
#
_cell.length_a   1.000
_cell.length_b   1.000
_cell.length_c   1.000
_cell.angle_alpha   90.00
_cell.angle_beta   90.00
_cell.angle_gamma   90.00
#
_symmetry.space_group_name_H-M   'P 1'
#
loop_
_entity.id
_entity.type
_entity.pdbx_description
1 polymer ?
#
loop_
_entity_poly.entity_id
_entity_poly.type
_entity_poly.pdbx_seq_one_letter_code
_entity_poly.pdbx_strand_id
1 'polypeptide(L)'
;MQPARARPPSVMDKLSYVLASGQREKVLAAVIPGPKTPVQISQQTMLRLPHVSRALGQLVRADLVRSVGGERRGKLYSASDVGRAVFTELAETRGDRLIAPMIRGSHFRNYHHWVAATFGRKAADDILREVGLDPARVDTDGWYPLRNALQALELIESRLGDGTYETIRRMLREVIPNFPSVRRLITRLVPFPVILELTPNAYNREFNHGRLEVEIQDRRAIMKNYDWISSPARCAAWLGSYEGGLAMLGRKGTVSKVACMLRGDSYCGYLIEW
;
A
#
# COMPACT_ATOMS: atom_id res chain seq x y z
N MET A 1 -8.97 -20.63 -49.14
CA MET A 1 -9.48 -20.14 -47.83
C MET A 1 -8.29 -20.02 -46.88
N GLN A 2 -7.81 -18.80 -46.63
CA GLN A 2 -6.82 -18.57 -45.57
C GLN A 2 -7.53 -18.67 -44.20
N PRO A 3 -6.95 -19.35 -43.19
CA PRO A 3 -7.53 -19.34 -41.87
C PRO A 3 -7.49 -17.91 -41.32
N ALA A 4 -8.64 -17.43 -40.85
CA ALA A 4 -8.75 -16.14 -40.18
C ALA A 4 -7.75 -16.10 -39.01
N ARG A 5 -6.71 -15.26 -39.12
CA ARG A 5 -5.81 -14.97 -38.01
C ARG A 5 -6.66 -14.36 -36.90
N ALA A 6 -6.88 -15.12 -35.82
CA ALA A 6 -7.56 -14.63 -34.63
C ALA A 6 -6.87 -13.34 -34.17
N ARG A 7 -7.64 -12.25 -34.08
CA ARG A 7 -7.15 -10.97 -33.56
C ARG A 7 -6.57 -11.21 -32.16
N PRO A 8 -5.37 -10.70 -31.83
CA PRO A 8 -4.84 -10.85 -30.48
C PRO A 8 -5.87 -10.28 -29.48
N PRO A 9 -6.18 -11.02 -28.40
CA PRO A 9 -7.22 -10.60 -27.47
C PRO A 9 -6.88 -9.23 -26.90
N SER A 10 -7.85 -8.32 -26.94
CA SER A 10 -7.68 -6.97 -26.41
C SER A 10 -7.57 -7.02 -24.88
N VAL A 11 -7.01 -5.96 -24.29
CA VAL A 11 -6.98 -5.79 -22.82
C VAL A 11 -8.39 -5.91 -22.25
N MET A 12 -9.41 -5.39 -22.95
CA MET A 12 -10.82 -5.47 -22.55
C MET A 12 -11.39 -6.90 -22.55
N ASP A 13 -10.97 -7.74 -23.50
CA ASP A 13 -11.39 -9.15 -23.52
C ASP A 13 -10.83 -9.90 -22.31
N LYS A 14 -9.56 -9.64 -21.98
CA LYS A 14 -8.90 -10.23 -20.82
C LYS A 14 -9.44 -9.65 -19.50
N LEU A 15 -9.85 -8.39 -19.48
CA LEU A 15 -10.54 -7.76 -18.37
C LEU A 15 -11.86 -8.49 -18.07
N SER A 16 -12.72 -8.65 -19.09
CA SER A 16 -13.96 -9.42 -18.99
C SER A 16 -13.71 -10.84 -18.49
N TYR A 17 -12.66 -11.49 -19.00
CA TYR A 17 -12.23 -12.80 -18.54
C TYR A 17 -11.88 -12.83 -17.04
N VAL A 18 -11.16 -11.84 -16.51
CA VAL A 18 -10.84 -11.78 -15.08
C VAL A 18 -12.09 -11.47 -14.24
N LEU A 19 -12.92 -10.51 -14.67
CA LEU A 19 -14.16 -10.09 -14.00
C LEU A 19 -15.16 -11.24 -13.78
N ALA A 20 -15.16 -12.22 -14.68
CA ALA A 20 -16.01 -13.40 -14.59
C ALA A 20 -15.60 -14.38 -13.46
N SER A 21 -14.53 -14.13 -12.69
CA SER A 21 -14.17 -14.97 -11.53
C SER A 21 -13.41 -14.22 -10.44
N GLY A 22 -14.02 -14.13 -9.26
CA GLY A 22 -13.36 -13.60 -8.06
C GLY A 22 -12.10 -14.35 -7.61
N GLN A 23 -11.90 -15.61 -8.05
CA GLN A 23 -10.65 -16.34 -7.78
C GLN A 23 -9.52 -15.88 -8.70
N ARG A 24 -9.78 -15.70 -10.01
CA ARG A 24 -8.80 -15.15 -10.96
C ARG A 24 -8.40 -13.74 -10.56
N GLU A 25 -9.40 -12.96 -10.19
CA GLU A 25 -9.29 -11.62 -9.69
C GLU A 25 -8.32 -11.50 -8.49
N LYS A 26 -8.61 -12.22 -7.40
CA LYS A 26 -7.77 -12.24 -6.18
C LYS A 26 -6.35 -12.75 -6.45
N VAL A 27 -6.22 -13.78 -7.29
CA VAL A 27 -4.92 -14.39 -7.59
C VAL A 27 -4.06 -13.50 -8.50
N LEU A 28 -4.67 -12.84 -9.49
CA LEU A 28 -3.98 -11.84 -10.32
C LEU A 28 -3.46 -10.71 -9.45
N ALA A 29 -4.33 -10.13 -8.61
CA ALA A 29 -3.97 -9.05 -7.71
C ALA A 29 -2.84 -9.42 -6.74
N ALA A 30 -2.83 -10.66 -6.24
CA ALA A 30 -1.79 -11.11 -5.31
C ALA A 30 -0.39 -11.12 -5.94
N VAL A 31 -0.25 -11.30 -7.26
CA VAL A 31 1.05 -11.37 -7.96
C VAL A 31 1.46 -10.06 -8.63
N ILE A 32 0.65 -9.00 -8.51
CA ILE A 32 0.98 -7.66 -9.02
C ILE A 32 2.16 -7.03 -8.29
N PRO A 33 2.23 -7.05 -6.93
CA PRO A 33 3.35 -6.45 -6.19
C PRO A 33 4.68 -7.16 -6.44
N GLY A 34 4.67 -8.43 -6.88
CA GLY A 34 5.88 -9.18 -7.17
C GLY A 34 5.66 -10.69 -7.20
N PRO A 35 6.71 -11.46 -7.56
CA PRO A 35 6.63 -12.92 -7.66
C PRO A 35 6.22 -13.58 -6.34
N LYS A 36 5.25 -14.51 -6.39
CA LYS A 36 4.81 -15.27 -5.22
C LYS A 36 4.63 -16.75 -5.52
N THR A 37 4.79 -17.58 -4.49
CA THR A 37 4.46 -19.00 -4.51
C THR A 37 2.94 -19.21 -4.33
N PRO A 38 2.39 -20.36 -4.79
CA PRO A 38 0.98 -20.70 -4.54
C PRO A 38 0.58 -20.66 -3.06
N VAL A 39 1.50 -21.03 -2.15
CA VAL A 39 1.25 -21.00 -0.70
C VAL A 39 1.11 -19.56 -0.19
N GLN A 40 2.02 -18.67 -0.60
CA GLN A 40 1.94 -17.25 -0.24
C GLN A 40 0.65 -16.59 -0.77
N ILE A 41 0.24 -16.93 -2.00
CA ILE A 41 -1.00 -16.43 -2.59
C ILE A 41 -2.22 -16.98 -1.82
N SER A 42 -2.20 -18.25 -1.44
CA SER A 42 -3.27 -18.88 -0.63
C SER A 42 -3.44 -18.17 0.71
N GLN A 43 -2.35 -17.89 1.42
CA GLN A 43 -2.37 -17.15 2.69
C GLN A 43 -2.88 -15.72 2.51
N GLN A 44 -2.41 -15.00 1.48
CA GLN A 44 -2.80 -13.61 1.23
C GLN A 44 -4.27 -13.47 0.81
N THR A 45 -4.79 -14.41 0.02
CA THR A 45 -6.13 -14.32 -0.57
C THR A 45 -7.19 -15.08 0.24
N MET A 46 -6.78 -15.82 1.28
CA MET A 46 -7.62 -16.75 2.05
C MET A 46 -8.30 -17.82 1.19
N LEU A 47 -7.78 -18.08 -0.02
CA LEU A 47 -8.25 -19.14 -0.90
C LEU A 47 -7.52 -20.45 -0.57
N ARG A 48 -8.20 -21.59 -0.61
CA ARG A 48 -7.52 -22.89 -0.48
C ARG A 48 -6.56 -23.10 -1.66
N LEU A 49 -5.43 -23.75 -1.40
CA LEU A 49 -4.36 -23.99 -2.37
C LEU A 49 -4.82 -24.59 -3.73
N PRO A 50 -5.83 -25.50 -3.79
CA PRO A 50 -6.37 -25.97 -5.07
C PRO A 50 -7.05 -24.88 -5.91
N HIS A 51 -7.73 -23.93 -5.27
CA HIS A 51 -8.34 -22.79 -5.98
C HIS A 51 -7.28 -21.84 -6.53
N VAL A 52 -6.24 -21.57 -5.74
CA VAL A 52 -5.09 -20.77 -6.18
C VAL A 52 -4.41 -21.43 -7.37
N SER A 53 -4.10 -22.73 -7.28
CA SER A 53 -3.42 -23.47 -8.35
C SER A 53 -4.25 -23.49 -9.64
N ARG A 54 -5.57 -23.69 -9.53
CA ARG A 54 -6.48 -23.63 -10.68
C ARG A 54 -6.50 -22.24 -11.31
N ALA A 55 -6.63 -21.19 -10.51
CA ALA A 55 -6.66 -19.80 -10.98
C ALA A 55 -5.32 -19.39 -11.62
N LEU A 56 -4.18 -19.77 -11.03
CA LEU A 56 -2.86 -19.57 -11.64
C LEU A 56 -2.76 -20.27 -13.01
N GLY A 57 -3.19 -21.53 -13.11
CA GLY A 57 -3.19 -22.24 -14.40
C GLY A 57 -4.12 -21.62 -15.45
N GLN A 58 -5.21 -20.97 -15.01
CA GLN A 58 -6.09 -20.20 -15.89
C GLN A 58 -5.42 -18.90 -16.37
N LEU A 59 -4.85 -18.12 -15.44
CA LEU A 59 -4.19 -16.85 -15.73
C LEU A 59 -2.91 -17.03 -16.56
N VAL A 60 -2.17 -18.12 -16.37
CA VAL A 60 -1.00 -18.47 -17.20
C VAL A 60 -1.43 -18.80 -18.63
N ARG A 61 -2.48 -19.60 -18.81
CA ARG A 61 -3.01 -19.90 -20.15
C ARG A 61 -3.56 -18.66 -20.86
N ALA A 62 -4.10 -17.71 -20.09
CA ALA A 62 -4.57 -16.43 -20.61
C ALA A 62 -3.44 -15.40 -20.82
N ASP A 63 -2.17 -15.76 -20.59
CA ASP A 63 -1.00 -14.85 -20.65
C ASP A 63 -1.24 -13.57 -19.82
N LEU A 64 -1.73 -13.75 -18.60
CA LEU A 64 -1.88 -12.70 -17.59
C LEU A 64 -0.83 -12.87 -16.48
N VAL A 65 -0.41 -14.09 -16.22
CA VAL A 65 0.61 -14.45 -15.22
C VAL A 65 1.67 -15.33 -15.87
N ARG A 66 2.92 -15.18 -15.47
CA ARG A 66 4.05 -16.00 -15.94
C ARG A 66 4.69 -16.71 -14.75
N SER A 67 5.30 -17.86 -15.01
CA SER A 67 6.16 -18.49 -14.00
C SER A 67 7.59 -18.02 -14.20
N VAL A 68 8.22 -17.56 -13.12
CA VAL A 68 9.52 -16.88 -13.15
C VAL A 68 10.63 -17.63 -12.38
N GLY A 69 10.41 -18.92 -12.08
CA GLY A 69 11.45 -19.80 -11.53
C GLY A 69 10.90 -20.97 -10.70
N GLY A 70 11.71 -22.02 -10.56
CA GLY A 70 11.50 -23.21 -9.72
C GLY A 70 10.79 -24.38 -10.41
N GLU A 71 11.29 -25.61 -10.17
CA GLU A 71 10.52 -26.84 -10.42
C GLU A 71 9.33 -26.94 -9.45
N ARG A 72 8.45 -27.96 -9.60
CA ARG A 72 7.13 -28.10 -8.94
C ARG A 72 7.04 -27.57 -7.49
N ARG A 73 8.09 -27.70 -6.67
CA ARG A 73 8.20 -27.16 -5.30
C ARG A 73 8.98 -25.83 -5.32
N GLY A 74 8.33 -24.74 -4.91
CA GLY A 74 8.94 -23.40 -4.89
C GLY A 74 8.69 -22.56 -6.14
N LYS A 75 7.82 -23.02 -7.05
CA LYS A 75 7.47 -22.31 -8.27
C LYS A 75 6.90 -20.92 -8.00
N LEU A 76 7.54 -19.89 -8.57
CA LEU A 76 7.14 -18.49 -8.45
C LEU A 76 6.31 -18.05 -9.65
N TYR A 77 5.34 -17.20 -9.38
CA TYR A 77 4.43 -16.61 -10.36
C TYR A 77 4.43 -15.09 -10.26
N SER A 78 4.53 -14.40 -11.39
CA SER A 78 4.48 -12.94 -11.50
C SER A 78 3.43 -12.51 -12.53
N ALA A 79 2.87 -11.31 -12.38
CA ALA A 79 2.06 -10.71 -13.45
C ALA A 79 2.90 -10.49 -14.71
N SER A 80 2.31 -10.74 -15.88
CA SER A 80 2.83 -10.30 -17.18
C SER A 80 2.51 -8.80 -17.42
N ASP A 81 3.08 -8.20 -18.45
CA ASP A 81 2.78 -6.81 -18.82
C ASP A 81 1.29 -6.62 -19.15
N VAL A 82 0.72 -7.58 -19.89
CA VAL A 82 -0.73 -7.60 -20.18
C VAL A 82 -1.54 -7.81 -18.90
N GLY A 83 -1.06 -8.66 -17.98
CA GLY A 83 -1.69 -8.87 -16.67
C GLY A 83 -1.71 -7.62 -15.80
N ARG A 84 -0.65 -6.80 -15.87
CA ARG A 84 -0.58 -5.49 -15.20
C ARG A 84 -1.56 -4.50 -15.82
N ALA A 85 -1.57 -4.39 -17.16
CA ALA A 85 -2.51 -3.53 -17.87
C ALA A 85 -3.97 -3.89 -17.57
N VAL A 86 -4.30 -5.19 -17.61
CA VAL A 86 -5.63 -5.68 -17.23
C VAL A 86 -5.94 -5.36 -15.77
N PHE A 87 -4.98 -5.53 -14.85
CA PHE A 87 -5.21 -5.18 -13.44
C PHE A 87 -5.48 -3.69 -13.22
N THR A 88 -4.83 -2.80 -13.97
CA THR A 88 -5.12 -1.36 -13.95
C THR A 88 -6.55 -1.08 -14.38
N GLU A 89 -6.97 -1.55 -15.56
CA GLU A 89 -8.34 -1.41 -16.07
C GLU A 89 -9.38 -1.99 -15.12
N LEU A 90 -9.02 -3.08 -14.47
CA LEU A 90 -9.88 -3.82 -13.56
C LEU A 90 -10.01 -3.09 -12.20
N ALA A 91 -8.97 -2.40 -11.73
CA ALA A 91 -9.04 -1.51 -10.58
C ALA A 91 -9.91 -0.27 -10.87
N GLU A 92 -9.89 0.24 -12.10
CA GLU A 92 -10.72 1.36 -12.54
C GLU A 92 -12.19 0.96 -12.76
N THR A 93 -12.42 -0.19 -13.39
CA THR A 93 -13.76 -0.71 -13.73
C THR A 93 -14.50 -1.31 -12.53
N ARG A 94 -13.78 -1.90 -11.58
CA ARG A 94 -14.31 -2.58 -10.38
C ARG A 94 -13.65 -2.08 -9.10
N GLY A 95 -13.73 -0.78 -8.84
CA GLY A 95 -13.28 -0.14 -7.59
C GLY A 95 -13.86 -0.73 -6.28
N ASP A 96 -14.66 -1.80 -6.36
CA ASP A 96 -15.31 -2.54 -5.30
C ASP A 96 -14.69 -3.91 -4.97
N ARG A 97 -13.93 -4.60 -5.85
CA ARG A 97 -13.54 -6.02 -5.59
C ARG A 97 -12.11 -6.53 -5.88
N LEU A 98 -11.24 -5.84 -6.62
CA LEU A 98 -9.81 -6.22 -6.67
C LEU A 98 -9.03 -5.50 -5.65
N ILE A 99 -8.31 -6.27 -4.82
CA ILE A 99 -7.37 -5.83 -3.77
C ILE A 99 -7.26 -4.32 -3.84
N ALA A 100 -8.29 -3.65 -3.29
CA ALA A 100 -8.33 -2.22 -3.36
C ALA A 100 -7.02 -1.79 -2.68
N PRO A 101 -6.41 -0.66 -3.05
CA PRO A 101 -5.35 -0.13 -2.22
C PRO A 101 -5.85 -0.18 -0.78
N MET A 102 -5.22 -1.02 0.05
CA MET A 102 -5.67 -1.27 1.41
C MET A 102 -4.59 -0.81 2.36
N ILE A 103 -5.06 -0.47 3.54
CA ILE A 103 -4.27 -0.04 4.67
C ILE A 103 -4.72 -0.83 5.90
N ARG A 104 -3.80 -1.06 6.84
CA ARG A 104 -4.15 -1.68 8.11
C ARG A 104 -5.04 -0.80 8.96
N GLY A 105 -5.94 -1.42 9.71
CA GLY A 105 -6.83 -0.74 10.67
C GLY A 105 -6.08 0.03 11.76
N SER A 106 -4.81 -0.35 12.02
CA SER A 106 -3.87 0.37 12.89
C SER A 106 -3.85 1.88 12.61
N HIS A 107 -3.92 2.29 11.34
CA HIS A 107 -3.94 3.69 10.93
C HIS A 107 -5.18 4.42 11.45
N PHE A 108 -6.37 3.88 11.23
CA PHE A 108 -7.62 4.50 11.69
C PHE A 108 -7.68 4.58 13.21
N ARG A 109 -7.23 3.53 13.92
CA ARG A 109 -7.17 3.57 15.39
C ARG A 109 -6.20 4.65 15.88
N ASN A 110 -5.04 4.79 15.24
CA ASN A 110 -4.06 5.81 15.60
C ASN A 110 -4.57 7.22 15.31
N TYR A 111 -5.23 7.44 14.15
CA TYR A 111 -5.86 8.73 13.83
C TYR A 111 -6.94 9.07 14.83
N HIS A 112 -7.84 8.13 15.12
CA HIS A 112 -8.91 8.30 16.09
C HIS A 112 -8.38 8.63 17.48
N HIS A 113 -7.41 7.86 17.97
CA HIS A 113 -6.83 8.08 19.29
C HIS A 113 -6.18 9.47 19.40
N TRP A 114 -5.39 9.87 18.40
CA TRP A 114 -4.74 11.17 18.40
C TRP A 114 -5.76 12.31 18.33
N VAL A 115 -6.72 12.24 17.40
CA VAL A 115 -7.79 13.25 17.28
C VAL A 115 -8.62 13.32 18.56
N ALA A 116 -8.93 12.19 19.19
CA ALA A 116 -9.69 12.15 20.44
C ALA A 116 -8.93 12.84 21.58
N ALA A 117 -7.61 12.63 21.65
CA ALA A 117 -6.75 13.26 22.66
C ALA A 117 -6.57 14.77 22.42
N THR A 118 -6.51 15.22 21.16
CA THR A 118 -6.22 16.62 20.81
C THR A 118 -7.48 17.48 20.67
N PHE A 119 -8.55 16.93 20.09
CA PHE A 119 -9.76 17.68 19.70
C PHE A 119 -11.05 17.11 20.29
N GLY A 120 -10.95 16.06 21.10
CA GLY A 120 -12.07 15.43 21.78
C GLY A 120 -12.69 14.26 21.02
N ARG A 121 -13.24 13.32 21.81
CA ARG A 121 -13.75 12.03 21.31
C ARG A 121 -14.84 12.17 20.25
N LYS A 122 -15.73 13.16 20.38
CA LYS A 122 -16.81 13.38 19.40
C LYS A 122 -16.26 13.66 18.01
N ALA A 123 -15.25 14.53 17.88
CA ALA A 123 -14.63 14.85 16.60
C ALA A 123 -14.00 13.60 15.96
N ALA A 124 -13.29 12.80 16.75
CA ALA A 124 -12.67 11.56 16.29
C ALA A 124 -13.70 10.53 15.80
N ASP A 125 -14.78 10.34 16.56
CA ASP A 125 -15.86 9.43 16.19
C ASP A 125 -16.56 9.87 14.89
N ASP A 126 -16.86 11.16 14.75
CA ASP A 126 -17.55 11.71 13.58
C ASP A 126 -16.71 11.53 12.30
N ILE A 127 -15.39 11.75 12.37
CA ILE A 127 -14.49 11.51 11.24
C ILE A 127 -14.55 10.05 10.77
N LEU A 128 -14.47 9.07 11.69
CA LEU A 128 -14.50 7.66 11.30
C LEU A 128 -15.87 7.25 10.74
N ARG A 129 -16.97 7.70 11.36
CA ARG A 129 -18.33 7.39 10.88
C ARG A 129 -18.55 7.90 9.45
N GLU A 130 -18.03 9.08 9.14
CA GLU A 130 -18.20 9.69 7.83
C GLU A 130 -17.42 8.99 6.71
N VAL A 131 -16.27 8.40 7.05
CA VAL A 131 -15.56 7.51 6.11
C VAL A 131 -16.11 6.07 6.13
N GLY A 132 -17.29 5.86 6.73
CA GLY A 132 -18.00 4.58 6.74
C GLY A 132 -17.43 3.55 7.71
N LEU A 133 -16.76 3.97 8.78
CA LEU A 133 -16.19 3.10 9.80
C LEU A 133 -16.84 3.32 11.17
N ASP A 134 -17.13 2.24 11.87
CA ASP A 134 -17.57 2.30 13.27
C ASP A 134 -16.32 2.39 14.18
N PRO A 135 -16.14 3.49 14.94
CA PRO A 135 -15.00 3.67 15.85
C PRO A 135 -14.81 2.52 16.84
N ALA A 136 -15.91 1.87 17.26
CA ALA A 136 -15.87 0.78 18.24
C ALA A 136 -15.46 -0.57 17.63
N ARG A 137 -15.44 -0.69 16.30
CA ARG A 137 -15.25 -1.97 15.58
C ARG A 137 -14.04 -1.97 14.63
N VAL A 138 -13.17 -0.97 14.73
CA VAL A 138 -11.92 -0.96 13.95
C VAL A 138 -10.99 -2.07 14.46
N ASP A 139 -10.87 -3.15 13.71
CA ASP A 139 -9.87 -4.19 13.91
C ASP A 139 -8.55 -3.71 13.31
N THR A 140 -7.50 -3.66 14.12
CA THR A 140 -6.23 -3.09 13.65
C THR A 140 -5.36 -3.98 12.83
N ASP A 141 -5.59 -5.28 12.89
CA ASP A 141 -4.99 -6.22 11.96
C ASP A 141 -5.85 -6.37 10.70
N GLY A 142 -7.07 -5.81 10.69
CA GLY A 142 -7.96 -5.77 9.54
C GLY A 142 -7.43 -4.94 8.38
N TRP A 143 -7.83 -5.30 7.17
CA TRP A 143 -7.56 -4.54 5.95
C TRP A 143 -8.76 -3.67 5.58
N TYR A 144 -8.51 -2.40 5.33
CA TYR A 144 -9.53 -1.42 4.98
C TYR A 144 -9.16 -0.69 3.68
N PRO A 145 -10.14 -0.25 2.87
CA PRO A 145 -9.85 0.54 1.69
C PRO A 145 -9.09 1.81 2.06
N LEU A 146 -7.96 2.02 1.42
CA LEU A 146 -7.09 3.16 1.60
C LEU A 146 -7.80 4.48 1.33
N ARG A 147 -8.73 4.52 0.37
CA ARG A 147 -9.53 5.72 0.09
C ARG A 147 -10.20 6.26 1.36
N ASN A 148 -10.62 5.38 2.28
CA ASN A 148 -11.23 5.79 3.55
C ASN A 148 -10.19 6.48 4.44
N ALA A 149 -8.94 6.02 4.44
CA ALA A 149 -7.86 6.69 5.16
C ALA A 149 -7.52 8.04 4.52
N LEU A 150 -7.51 8.14 3.18
CA LEU A 150 -7.30 9.42 2.50
C LEU A 150 -8.40 10.42 2.85
N GLN A 151 -9.65 9.99 2.75
CA GLN A 151 -10.78 10.81 3.13
C GLN A 151 -10.73 11.21 4.61
N ALA A 152 -10.31 10.31 5.51
CA ALA A 152 -10.15 10.63 6.92
C ALA A 152 -9.08 11.72 7.14
N LEU A 153 -7.94 11.64 6.43
CA LEU A 153 -6.90 12.67 6.49
C LEU A 153 -7.42 14.02 5.97
N GLU A 154 -8.15 14.05 4.84
CA GLU A 154 -8.74 15.28 4.31
C GLU A 154 -9.83 15.85 5.24
N LEU A 155 -10.60 14.99 5.92
CA LEU A 155 -11.59 15.42 6.92
C LEU A 155 -10.94 15.99 8.18
N ILE A 156 -9.84 15.40 8.64
CA ILE A 156 -9.05 15.93 9.75
C ILE A 156 -8.51 17.31 9.37
N GLU A 157 -7.91 17.44 8.19
CA GLU A 157 -7.37 18.73 7.77
C GLU A 157 -8.46 19.79 7.59
N SER A 158 -9.54 19.48 6.87
CA SER A 158 -10.60 20.46 6.58
C SER A 158 -11.38 20.92 7.81
N ARG A 159 -11.42 20.13 8.88
CA ARG A 159 -12.18 20.46 10.10
C ARG A 159 -11.31 20.94 11.25
N LEU A 160 -10.08 20.45 11.34
CA LEU A 160 -9.22 20.60 12.51
C LEU A 160 -7.85 21.20 12.15
N GLY A 161 -7.54 21.31 10.86
CA GLY A 161 -6.33 21.95 10.34
C GLY A 161 -6.59 23.38 9.86
N ASP A 162 -5.52 23.98 9.34
CA ASP A 162 -5.49 25.35 8.82
C ASP A 162 -5.22 25.39 7.30
N GLY A 163 -5.16 24.23 6.64
CA GLY A 163 -4.88 24.08 5.22
C GLY A 163 -3.39 23.94 4.90
N THR A 164 -2.49 24.06 5.88
CA THR A 164 -1.05 23.83 5.69
C THR A 164 -0.68 22.36 5.72
N TYR A 165 -1.60 21.49 6.17
CA TYR A 165 -1.38 20.08 6.46
C TYR A 165 -0.41 19.81 7.62
N GLU A 166 -0.03 20.82 8.41
CA GLU A 166 0.81 20.63 9.59
C GLU A 166 0.08 19.80 10.66
N THR A 167 -1.24 19.92 10.80
CA THR A 167 -2.05 19.06 11.69
C THR A 167 -1.84 17.58 11.34
N ILE A 168 -1.88 17.23 10.05
CA ILE A 168 -1.64 15.87 9.58
C ILE A 168 -0.18 15.45 9.79
N ARG A 169 0.78 16.31 9.45
CA ARG A 169 2.21 16.03 9.64
C ARG A 169 2.51 15.75 11.11
N ARG A 170 2.03 16.61 12.01
CA ARG A 170 2.18 16.48 13.46
C ARG A 170 1.54 15.20 13.97
N MET A 171 0.28 14.92 13.58
CA MET A 171 -0.41 13.69 13.98
C MET A 171 0.45 12.47 13.64
N LEU A 172 0.90 12.35 12.40
CA LEU A 172 1.69 11.19 11.99
C LEU A 172 3.03 11.11 12.70
N ARG A 173 3.72 12.24 12.90
CA ARG A 173 4.96 12.28 13.70
C ARG A 173 4.77 11.70 15.10
N GLU A 174 3.66 12.01 15.75
CA GLU A 174 3.36 11.58 17.12
C GLU A 174 2.83 10.13 17.20
N VAL A 175 2.14 9.62 16.17
CA VAL A 175 1.56 8.26 16.20
C VAL A 175 2.48 7.16 15.68
N ILE A 176 3.60 7.48 15.03
CA ILE A 176 4.55 6.49 14.52
C ILE A 176 5.01 5.45 15.56
N PRO A 177 5.29 5.83 16.83
CA PRO A 177 5.59 4.88 17.88
C PRO A 177 4.51 3.84 18.11
N ASN A 178 3.27 4.03 17.67
CA ASN A 178 2.17 3.08 17.92
C ASN A 178 2.06 1.97 16.86
N PHE A 179 2.83 2.02 15.77
CA PHE A 179 2.79 0.99 14.73
C PHE A 179 3.67 -0.21 15.08
N PRO A 180 3.10 -1.44 15.17
CA PRO A 180 3.89 -2.63 15.49
C PRO A 180 4.98 -2.97 14.46
N SER A 181 4.74 -2.66 13.18
CA SER A 181 5.72 -2.82 12.10
C SER A 181 6.96 -1.95 12.31
N VAL A 182 6.76 -0.69 12.71
CA VAL A 182 7.83 0.26 13.01
C VAL A 182 8.56 -0.13 14.30
N ARG A 183 7.84 -0.43 15.39
CA ARG A 183 8.46 -0.89 16.65
C ARG A 183 9.38 -2.08 16.41
N ARG A 184 8.89 -3.09 15.68
CA ARG A 184 9.67 -4.31 15.38
C ARG A 184 10.93 -4.03 14.55
N LEU A 185 10.89 -3.00 13.72
CA LEU A 185 12.03 -2.60 12.92
C LEU A 185 13.07 -1.87 13.78
N ILE A 186 12.64 -0.90 14.59
CA ILE A 186 13.50 -0.04 15.41
C ILE A 186 14.12 -0.77 16.61
N THR A 187 13.47 -1.80 17.16
CA THR A 187 14.06 -2.61 18.24
C THR A 187 15.20 -3.52 17.78
N ARG A 188 15.49 -3.58 16.48
CA ARG A 188 16.65 -4.32 15.97
C ARG A 188 17.91 -3.51 16.28
N LEU A 189 18.85 -4.12 17.00
CA LEU A 189 20.16 -3.55 17.33
C LEU A 189 21.08 -3.53 16.09
N VAL A 190 20.66 -2.82 15.04
CA VAL A 190 21.38 -2.71 13.76
C VAL A 190 21.68 -1.23 13.45
N PRO A 191 22.69 -0.92 12.62
CA PRO A 191 23.02 0.45 12.23
C PRO A 191 21.84 1.18 11.58
N PHE A 192 21.75 2.49 11.76
CA PHE A 192 20.63 3.29 11.24
C PHE A 192 20.44 3.19 9.70
N PRO A 193 21.49 3.20 8.86
CA PRO A 193 21.33 2.95 7.43
C PRO A 193 20.63 1.61 7.13
N VAL A 194 20.98 0.56 7.88
CA VAL A 194 20.35 -0.76 7.74
C VAL A 194 18.88 -0.72 8.16
N ILE A 195 18.53 0.06 9.18
CA ILE A 195 17.11 0.29 9.56
C ILE A 195 16.36 0.91 8.37
N LEU A 196 16.94 1.92 7.72
CA LEU A 196 16.34 2.59 6.57
C LEU A 196 16.15 1.64 5.38
N GLU A 197 17.16 0.83 5.04
CA GLU A 197 17.05 -0.20 3.98
C GLU A 197 15.93 -1.22 4.23
N LEU A 198 15.63 -1.48 5.50
CA LEU A 198 14.60 -2.43 5.90
C LEU A 198 13.20 -1.82 5.99
N THR A 199 13.04 -0.50 5.83
CA THR A 199 11.73 0.17 5.88
C THR A 199 10.70 -0.32 4.85
N PRO A 200 11.06 -0.76 3.62
CA PRO A 200 10.10 -1.36 2.69
C PRO A 200 9.40 -2.60 3.29
N ASN A 201 10.06 -3.34 4.19
CA ASN A 201 9.44 -4.48 4.87
C ASN A 201 8.37 -4.05 5.87
N ALA A 202 8.54 -2.89 6.52
CA ALA A 202 7.54 -2.32 7.40
C ALA A 202 6.36 -1.78 6.57
N TYR A 203 6.65 -1.08 5.47
CA TYR A 203 5.65 -0.61 4.51
C TYR A 203 4.71 -1.73 4.05
N ASN A 204 5.27 -2.85 3.58
CA ASN A 204 4.52 -4.00 3.06
C ASN A 204 3.67 -4.73 4.12
N ARG A 205 3.80 -4.39 5.41
CA ARG A 205 2.93 -4.91 6.48
C ARG A 205 1.71 -4.03 6.69
N GLU A 206 1.86 -2.72 6.49
CA GLU A 206 0.82 -1.72 6.68
C GLU A 206 -0.01 -1.48 5.40
N PHE A 207 0.59 -1.69 4.22
CA PHE A 207 -0.02 -1.47 2.92
C PHE A 207 0.11 -2.71 2.04
N ASN A 208 -0.88 -2.96 1.20
CA ASN A 208 -0.84 -4.01 0.17
C ASN A 208 -0.66 -3.46 -1.25
N HIS A 209 -0.42 -2.16 -1.37
CA HIS A 209 -0.33 -1.41 -2.61
C HIS A 209 0.89 -0.48 -2.55
N GLY A 210 1.33 0.00 -3.72
CA GLY A 210 2.47 0.89 -3.83
C GLY A 210 3.80 0.17 -3.57
N ARG A 211 4.89 0.86 -3.90
CA ARG A 211 6.25 0.35 -3.72
C ARG A 211 7.09 1.43 -3.06
N LEU A 212 7.73 1.09 -1.94
CA LEU A 212 8.72 1.93 -1.27
C LEU A 212 10.12 1.41 -1.61
N GLU A 213 10.95 2.28 -2.16
CA GLU A 213 12.38 2.05 -2.37
C GLU A 213 13.19 3.04 -1.55
N VAL A 214 14.39 2.64 -1.17
CA VAL A 214 15.28 3.45 -0.35
C VAL A 214 16.64 3.49 -1.00
N GLU A 215 17.13 4.70 -1.27
CA GLU A 215 18.48 4.93 -1.73
C GLU A 215 19.26 5.63 -0.63
N ILE A 216 20.37 5.03 -0.19
CA ILE A 216 21.21 5.58 0.86
C ILE A 216 22.55 6.00 0.26
N GLN A 217 22.99 7.19 0.64
CA GLN A 217 24.31 7.71 0.30
C GLN A 217 24.84 8.48 1.52
N ASP A 218 25.97 8.06 2.09
CA ASP A 218 26.58 8.70 3.25
C ASP A 218 25.61 8.89 4.43
N ARG A 219 25.29 10.16 4.73
CA ARG A 219 24.41 10.60 5.82
C ARG A 219 23.03 11.06 5.34
N ARG A 220 22.64 10.62 4.15
CA ARG A 220 21.33 10.91 3.56
C ARG A 220 20.67 9.67 2.99
N ALA A 221 19.35 9.67 2.99
CA ALA A 221 18.54 8.66 2.33
C ALA A 221 17.37 9.29 1.59
N ILE A 222 17.05 8.77 0.41
CA ILE A 222 15.87 9.16 -0.34
C ILE A 222 14.87 8.00 -0.29
N MET A 223 13.73 8.27 0.33
CA MET A 223 12.58 7.38 0.41
C MET A 223 11.67 7.61 -0.80
N LYS A 224 11.58 6.65 -1.72
CA LYS A 224 10.84 6.77 -2.98
C LYS A 224 9.57 5.94 -2.97
N ASN A 225 8.42 6.59 -3.03
CA ASN A 225 7.10 5.93 -3.09
C ASN A 225 6.56 5.95 -4.53
N TYR A 226 6.44 4.77 -5.13
CA TYR A 226 5.92 4.51 -6.48
C TYR A 226 4.53 3.89 -6.43
N ASP A 227 3.81 3.96 -7.56
CA ASP A 227 2.56 3.22 -7.82
C ASP A 227 1.50 3.43 -6.71
N TRP A 228 1.45 4.66 -6.21
CA TRP A 228 0.76 5.02 -4.98
C TRP A 228 -0.23 6.17 -5.21
N ILE A 229 -1.33 6.21 -4.46
CA ILE A 229 -2.33 7.29 -4.54
C ILE A 229 -1.86 8.49 -3.70
N SER A 230 -1.42 9.58 -4.33
CA SER A 230 -0.93 10.75 -3.59
C SER A 230 -2.04 11.78 -3.34
N SER A 231 -1.98 12.47 -2.19
CA SER A 231 -2.69 13.72 -1.92
C SER A 231 -1.78 14.64 -1.08
N PRO A 232 -2.05 15.96 -0.99
CA PRO A 232 -1.30 16.84 -0.11
C PRO A 232 -1.31 16.36 1.36
N ALA A 233 -2.46 15.96 1.91
CA ALA A 233 -2.55 15.39 3.25
C ALA A 233 -1.71 14.12 3.38
N ARG A 234 -1.74 13.25 2.35
CA ARG A 234 -0.94 12.03 2.34
C ARG A 234 0.57 12.32 2.27
N CYS A 235 0.98 13.39 1.61
CA CYS A 235 2.38 13.82 1.57
C CYS A 235 2.85 14.32 2.93
N ALA A 236 2.03 15.14 3.60
CA ALA A 236 2.29 15.60 4.96
C ALA A 236 2.36 14.44 5.95
N ALA A 237 1.46 13.45 5.81
CA ALA A 237 1.47 12.23 6.62
C ALA A 237 2.81 11.48 6.54
N TRP A 238 3.44 11.37 5.37
CA TRP A 238 4.77 10.73 5.25
C TRP A 238 5.91 11.57 5.80
N LEU A 239 5.88 12.89 5.58
CA LEU A 239 6.86 13.78 6.20
C LEU A 239 6.86 13.59 7.72
N GLY A 240 5.68 13.65 8.34
CA GLY A 240 5.51 13.37 9.76
C GLY A 240 5.97 11.96 10.13
N SER A 241 5.65 10.97 9.30
CA SER A 241 6.02 9.58 9.57
C SER A 241 7.53 9.37 9.69
N TYR A 242 8.30 9.95 8.78
CA TYR A 242 9.77 9.86 8.82
C TYR A 242 10.38 10.67 9.96
N GLU A 243 9.83 11.85 10.26
CA GLU A 243 10.23 12.65 11.43
C GLU A 243 10.03 11.90 12.74
N GLY A 244 8.86 11.26 12.89
CA GLY A 244 8.56 10.42 14.05
C GLY A 244 9.54 9.25 14.18
N GLY A 245 9.92 8.64 13.05
CA GLY A 245 10.95 7.60 13.01
C GLY A 245 12.33 8.07 13.48
N LEU A 246 12.78 9.25 13.04
CA LEU A 246 14.03 9.86 13.52
C LEU A 246 13.98 10.14 15.03
N ALA A 247 12.87 10.72 15.50
CA ALA A 247 12.67 11.04 16.91
C ALA A 247 12.70 9.78 17.78
N MET A 248 12.05 8.69 17.36
CA MET A 248 12.08 7.40 18.05
C MET A 248 13.49 6.84 18.22
N LEU A 249 14.36 7.08 17.24
CA LEU A 249 15.75 6.62 17.24
C LEU A 249 16.70 7.59 17.97
N GLY A 250 16.19 8.68 18.54
CA GLY A 250 17.00 9.74 19.16
C GLY A 250 17.94 10.42 18.17
N ARG A 251 17.63 10.39 16.87
CA ARG A 251 18.47 10.96 15.81
C ARG A 251 18.06 12.39 15.51
N LYS A 252 19.04 13.29 15.50
CA LYS A 252 18.88 14.62 14.92
C LYS A 252 18.94 14.49 13.40
N GLY A 253 18.03 15.13 12.70
CA GLY A 253 17.96 15.08 11.25
C GLY A 253 16.80 15.90 10.70
N THR A 254 16.77 16.06 9.38
CA THR A 254 15.73 16.78 8.66
C THR A 254 15.01 15.83 7.71
N VAL A 255 13.73 16.11 7.44
CA VAL A 255 12.96 15.42 6.42
C VAL A 255 12.35 16.46 5.48
N SER A 256 12.60 16.33 4.18
CA SER A 256 12.05 17.23 3.16
C SER A 256 11.51 16.45 1.97
N LYS A 257 10.54 17.04 1.27
CA LYS A 257 9.97 16.43 0.07
C LYS A 257 10.76 16.91 -1.16
N VAL A 258 11.36 15.98 -1.90
CA VAL A 258 12.22 16.26 -3.05
C VAL A 258 11.58 15.90 -4.40
N ALA A 259 10.59 14.99 -4.41
CA ALA A 259 9.81 14.65 -5.60
C ALA A 259 8.33 14.44 -5.25
N CYS A 260 7.42 14.76 -6.17
CA CYS A 260 5.99 14.69 -5.99
C CYS A 260 5.26 14.25 -7.26
N MET A 261 4.54 13.12 -7.18
CA MET A 261 3.67 12.67 -8.27
C MET A 261 2.58 13.69 -8.63
N LEU A 262 2.13 14.52 -7.68
CA LEU A 262 1.16 15.59 -7.97
C LEU A 262 1.74 16.72 -8.84
N ARG A 263 3.07 16.75 -8.99
CA ARG A 263 3.79 17.68 -9.87
C ARG A 263 4.31 17.01 -11.15
N GLY A 264 3.90 15.76 -11.41
CA GLY A 264 4.32 15.00 -12.59
C GLY A 264 5.57 14.15 -12.42
N ASP A 265 6.18 14.10 -11.23
CA ASP A 265 7.31 13.20 -10.96
C ASP A 265 6.86 11.73 -10.97
N SER A 266 7.76 10.80 -11.30
CA SER A 266 7.45 9.36 -11.33
C SER A 266 7.24 8.72 -9.95
N TYR A 267 7.59 9.45 -8.87
CA TYR A 267 7.43 9.00 -7.48
C TYR A 267 7.28 10.18 -6.51
N CYS A 268 6.79 9.89 -5.30
CA CYS A 268 6.89 10.79 -4.16
C CYS A 268 8.18 10.51 -3.40
N GLY A 269 9.12 11.45 -3.44
CA GLY A 269 10.46 11.35 -2.85
C GLY A 269 10.58 12.17 -1.58
N TYR A 270 11.12 11.56 -0.52
CA TYR A 270 11.40 12.23 0.76
C TYR A 270 12.86 12.03 1.13
N LEU A 271 13.59 13.13 1.26
CA LEU A 271 14.99 13.15 1.66
C LEU A 271 15.05 13.21 3.18
N ILE A 272 15.83 12.30 3.76
CA ILE A 272 16.17 12.24 5.17
C ILE A 272 17.68 12.52 5.27
N GLU A 273 18.08 13.49 6.09
CA GLU A 273 19.49 13.80 6.38
C GLU A 273 19.72 13.71 7.89
N TRP A 274 20.79 13.05 8.35
CA TRP A 274 21.05 12.82 9.79
C TRP A 274 22.50 13.01 10.20
#